data_AF-A0A538MM59-F1
#
_entry.id   AF-A0A538MM59-F1
#
_cell.length_a   1.000
_cell.length_b   1.000
_cell.length_c   1.000
_cell.angle_alpha   90.00
_cell.angle_beta   90.00
_cell.angle_gamma   90.00
#
_symmetry.space_group_name_H-M   'P 1'
#
loop_
_entity.id
_entity.type
_entity.pdbx_description
1 polymer ?
#
loop_
_entity_poly.entity_id
_entity_poly.type
_entity_poly.pdbx_seq_one_letter_code
_entity_poly.pdbx_strand_id
1 'polypeptide(L)'
;MDRLVPKLVTTLKGYTREQLFADAVAGVIVGIVALPLAIAFAIASGVTPERGLFTAIVAGFLISALGGSRVQIGGPTGAFVVIVYAIVQRHGVEGL
;
A
#
# COMPACT_ATOMS: atom_id res chain seq x y z
N MET A 1 -0.37 27.67 -8.10
CA MET A 1 -1.22 26.45 -8.07
C MET A 1 -0.33 25.20 -7.93
N ASP A 2 0.79 25.29 -7.23
CA ASP A 2 1.95 24.40 -7.44
C ASP A 2 2.12 23.31 -6.37
N ARG A 3 1.04 23.01 -5.62
CA ARG A 3 1.12 22.21 -4.37
C ARG A 3 0.77 20.73 -4.54
N LEU A 4 0.46 20.26 -5.76
CA LEU A 4 0.06 18.88 -6.07
C LEU A 4 1.10 18.12 -6.92
N VAL A 5 2.38 18.37 -6.68
CA VAL A 5 3.45 17.62 -7.36
C VAL A 5 3.79 16.38 -6.53
N PRO A 6 3.71 15.15 -7.08
CA PRO A 6 4.11 13.94 -6.38
C PRO A 6 5.55 14.01 -5.89
N LYS A 7 5.82 13.43 -4.72
CA LYS A 7 7.15 13.53 -4.10
C LYS A 7 8.22 12.89 -4.98
N LEU A 8 7.85 11.83 -5.71
CA LEU A 8 8.68 11.15 -6.70
C LEU A 8 9.38 12.14 -7.66
N VAL A 9 8.65 13.10 -8.22
CA VAL A 9 9.21 14.08 -9.18
C VAL A 9 10.26 14.97 -8.52
N THR A 10 10.06 15.33 -7.25
CA THR A 10 11.00 16.18 -6.52
C THR A 10 12.25 15.42 -6.06
N THR A 11 12.12 14.14 -5.72
CA THR A 11 13.22 13.32 -5.20
C THR A 11 14.12 12.75 -6.27
N LEU A 12 13.59 12.51 -7.47
CA LEU A 12 14.38 11.97 -8.57
C LEU A 12 15.49 12.92 -9.04
N LYS A 13 15.35 14.24 -8.84
CA LYS A 13 16.32 15.25 -9.30
C LYS A 13 17.71 15.13 -8.67
N GLY A 14 17.82 14.50 -7.50
CA GLY A 14 19.09 14.34 -6.76
C GLY A 14 19.30 12.92 -6.26
N TYR A 15 18.72 11.93 -6.93
CA TYR A 15 18.73 10.55 -6.49
C TYR A 15 20.09 9.88 -6.76
N THR A 16 20.71 9.33 -5.73
CA THR A 16 22.06 8.72 -5.82
C THR A 16 22.01 7.20 -5.88
N ARG A 17 23.12 6.56 -6.27
CA ARG A 17 23.21 5.08 -6.32
C ARG A 17 23.15 4.45 -4.93
N GLU A 18 23.70 5.15 -3.93
CA GLU A 18 23.67 4.73 -2.53
C GLU A 18 22.23 4.74 -2.01
N GLN A 19 21.45 5.76 -2.38
CA GLN A 19 20.01 5.83 -2.07
C GLN A 19 19.24 4.72 -2.76
N LEU A 20 19.52 4.43 -4.03
CA LEU A 20 18.89 3.31 -4.75
C LEU A 20 19.11 1.98 -4.03
N PHE A 21 20.34 1.70 -3.59
CA PHE A 21 20.64 0.46 -2.88
C PHE A 21 19.94 0.40 -1.51
N ALA A 22 19.97 1.51 -0.76
CA ALA A 22 19.28 1.59 0.53
C ALA A 22 17.76 1.42 0.40
N ASP A 23 17.14 2.08 -0.58
CA ASP A 23 15.70 2.01 -0.83
C ASP A 23 15.29 0.62 -1.34
N ALA A 24 16.11 -0.04 -2.16
CA ALA A 24 15.85 -1.40 -2.61
C ALA A 24 15.86 -2.40 -1.44
N VAL A 25 16.86 -2.32 -0.56
CA VAL A 25 16.93 -3.16 0.65
C VAL A 25 15.74 -2.88 1.57
N ALA A 26 15.41 -1.60 1.80
CA ALA A 26 14.25 -1.21 2.58
C ALA A 26 12.94 -1.75 1.97
N GLY A 27 12.78 -1.65 0.65
CA GLY A 27 11.62 -2.17 -0.07
C GLY A 27 11.44 -3.68 0.07
N VAL A 28 12.53 -4.45 0.03
CA VAL A 28 12.49 -5.90 0.25
C VAL A 28 12.06 -6.22 1.68
N ILE A 29 12.65 -5.57 2.68
CA ILE A 29 12.30 -5.77 4.10
C ILE A 29 10.83 -5.44 4.35
N VAL A 30 10.39 -4.26 3.88
CA VAL A 30 9.01 -3.81 4.01
C VAL A 30 8.06 -4.77 3.29
N GLY A 31 8.41 -5.25 2.09
CA GLY A 31 7.61 -6.21 1.34
C GLY A 31 7.40 -7.52 2.10
N ILE A 32 8.46 -8.08 2.70
CA ILE A 32 8.39 -9.29 3.52
C ILE A 32 7.44 -9.11 4.71
N VAL A 33 7.45 -7.94 5.35
CA VAL A 33 6.55 -7.63 6.48
C VAL A 33 5.11 -7.36 6.00
N ALA A 34 4.95 -6.73 4.83
CA ALA A 34 3.65 -6.35 4.28
C ALA A 34 2.82 -7.55 3.79
N LEU A 35 3.47 -8.59 3.25
CA LEU A 35 2.80 -9.80 2.76
C LEU A 35 1.88 -10.47 3.80
N PRO A 36 2.36 -10.85 5.01
CA PRO A 36 1.51 -11.46 6.02
C PRO A 36 0.44 -10.49 6.55
N LEU A 37 0.76 -9.19 6.67
CA LEU A 37 -0.22 -8.17 7.09
C LEU A 37 -1.38 -8.05 6.11
N ALA A 38 -1.09 -8.03 4.81
CA ALA A 38 -2.11 -7.93 3.76
C ALA A 38 -3.05 -9.15 3.75
N ILE A 39 -2.48 -10.34 3.91
CA ILE A 39 -3.25 -11.60 4.04
C ILE A 39 -4.14 -11.55 5.29
N ALA A 40 -3.58 -11.17 6.43
CA ALA A 40 -4.31 -11.09 7.70
C ALA A 40 -5.48 -10.09 7.62
N PHE A 41 -5.26 -8.91 7.04
CA PHE A 41 -6.31 -7.91 6.87
C PHE A 41 -7.40 -8.34 5.91
N ALA A 42 -7.07 -9.06 4.83
CA ALA A 42 -8.07 -9.61 3.91
C ALA A 42 -8.97 -10.65 4.61
N ILE A 43 -8.37 -11.60 5.32
CA ILE A 43 -9.11 -12.62 6.08
C ILE A 43 -9.99 -11.96 7.15
N ALA A 44 -9.44 -11.00 7.90
CA ALA A 44 -10.18 -10.27 8.92
C ALA A 44 -11.32 -9.40 8.34
N SER A 45 -11.22 -9.00 7.07
CA SER A 45 -12.26 -8.28 6.34
C SER A 45 -13.33 -9.19 5.75
N GLY A 46 -13.22 -10.53 5.93
CA GLY A 46 -14.16 -11.50 5.37
C GLY A 46 -14.00 -11.76 3.86
N VAL A 47 -12.84 -11.43 3.28
CA VAL A 47 -12.55 -11.64 1.85
C VAL A 47 -11.39 -12.62 1.63
N THR A 48 -11.20 -13.06 0.39
CA THR A 48 -10.11 -14.01 0.08
C THR A 48 -8.72 -13.36 0.26
N PRO A 49 -7.71 -14.11 0.73
CA PRO A 49 -6.33 -13.61 0.94
C PRO A 49 -5.72 -12.91 -0.27
N GLU A 50 -6.01 -13.43 -1.46
CA GLU A 50 -5.55 -12.92 -2.76
C GLU A 50 -5.93 -11.44 -2.94
N ARG A 51 -7.12 -11.02 -2.49
CA ARG A 51 -7.56 -9.63 -2.60
C ARG A 51 -6.73 -8.68 -1.74
N GLY A 52 -6.27 -9.14 -0.57
CA GLY A 52 -5.33 -8.38 0.26
C GLY A 52 -4.01 -8.16 -0.45
N LEU A 53 -3.48 -9.22 -1.10
CA LEU A 53 -2.24 -9.16 -1.87
C LEU A 53 -2.36 -8.21 -3.07
N PHE A 54 -3.43 -8.33 -3.86
CA PHE A 54 -3.69 -7.41 -4.97
C PHE A 54 -3.78 -5.96 -4.49
N THR A 55 -4.50 -5.72 -3.40
CA THR A 55 -4.60 -4.38 -2.81
C THR A 55 -3.24 -3.86 -2.37
N ALA A 56 -2.40 -4.68 -1.73
CA ALA A 56 -1.07 -4.27 -1.30
C ALA A 56 -0.17 -3.88 -2.48
N ILE A 57 -0.19 -4.66 -3.57
CA ILE A 57 0.63 -4.40 -4.76
C ILE A 57 0.15 -3.13 -5.48
N VAL A 58 -1.16 -3.05 -5.79
CA VAL A 58 -1.73 -1.95 -6.57
C VAL A 58 -1.67 -0.64 -5.77
N ALA A 59 -2.13 -0.64 -4.51
CA ALA A 59 -2.10 0.55 -3.68
C ALA A 59 -0.66 0.96 -3.34
N GLY A 60 0.24 0.01 -3.07
CA GLY A 60 1.65 0.28 -2.82
C GLY A 60 2.32 1.00 -4.00
N PHE A 61 2.08 0.52 -5.22
CA PHE A 61 2.59 1.16 -6.43
C PHE A 61 2.00 2.57 -6.64
N LEU A 62 0.68 2.70 -6.58
CA LEU A 62 0.01 3.99 -6.79
C LEU A 62 0.40 5.03 -5.75
N ILE A 63 0.46 4.65 -4.47
CA ILE A 63 0.83 5.54 -3.37
C ILE A 63 2.32 5.92 -3.47
N SER A 64 3.20 5.00 -3.86
CA SER A 64 4.62 5.32 -4.11
C SER A 64 4.78 6.32 -5.26
N ALA A 65 4.02 6.15 -6.35
CA ALA A 65 4.11 7.01 -7.52
C ALA A 65 3.49 8.42 -7.31
N LEU A 66 2.34 8.48 -6.63
CA LEU A 66 1.52 9.69 -6.50
C LEU A 66 1.60 10.35 -5.11
N GLY A 67 2.26 9.71 -4.15
CA GLY A 67 2.30 10.13 -2.74
C GLY A 67 3.08 11.40 -2.48
N GLY A 68 2.85 11.97 -1.29
CA GLY A 68 3.48 13.21 -0.82
C GLY A 68 4.75 13.01 0.00
N SER A 69 5.08 11.78 0.38
CA SER A 69 6.22 11.46 1.24
C SER A 69 7.17 10.46 0.58
N ARG A 70 8.46 10.56 0.92
CA ARG A 70 9.54 9.72 0.38
C ARG A 70 9.52 8.29 0.92
N VAL A 71 8.94 8.11 2.10
CA VAL A 71 9.01 6.86 2.88
C VAL A 71 7.62 6.32 3.21
N GLN A 72 6.61 6.80 2.49
CA GLN A 72 5.23 6.35 2.68
C GLN A 72 5.02 4.99 2.04
N ILE A 73 4.41 4.10 2.80
CA ILE A 73 4.04 2.76 2.35
C ILE A 73 2.52 2.72 2.22
N GLY A 74 2.04 2.23 1.07
CA GLY A 74 0.62 2.09 0.76
C GLY A 74 0.18 0.63 0.74
N GLY A 75 -1.07 0.36 1.12
CA GLY A 75 -1.62 -1.00 1.14
C GLY A 75 -2.93 -1.13 1.92
N PRO A 76 -3.44 -2.35 2.13
CA PRO A 76 -4.59 -2.60 3.00
C PRO A 76 -4.27 -2.17 4.43
N THR A 77 -5.18 -1.43 5.06
CA THR A 77 -4.97 -0.81 6.37
C THR A 77 -5.94 -1.37 7.40
N GLY A 78 -5.43 -1.75 8.58
CA GLY A 78 -6.22 -2.29 9.68
C GLY A 78 -7.43 -1.44 10.09
N ALA A 79 -7.30 -0.11 10.03
CA ALA A 79 -8.38 0.83 10.33
C ALA A 79 -9.63 0.65 9.45
N PHE A 80 -9.48 0.15 8.23
CA PHE A 80 -10.60 -0.08 7.30
C PHE A 80 -11.18 -1.50 7.38
N VAL A 81 -10.51 -2.44 8.06
CA VAL A 81 -10.92 -3.85 8.12
C VAL A 81 -12.34 -4.00 8.68
N VAL A 82 -12.66 -3.31 9.78
CA VAL A 82 -14.01 -3.36 10.39
C VAL A 82 -15.08 -2.81 9.44
N ILE A 83 -14.75 -1.76 8.69
CA ILE A 83 -15.67 -1.14 7.74
C ILE A 83 -15.95 -2.08 6.57
N VAL A 84 -14.89 -2.65 5.97
CA VAL A 84 -15.00 -3.62 4.88
C VAL A 84 -15.77 -4.85 5.34
N TYR A 85 -15.45 -5.38 6.52
CA TYR A 85 -16.16 -6.52 7.10
C TYR A 85 -17.66 -6.23 7.24
N ALA A 86 -18.03 -5.06 7.79
CA ALA A 86 -19.43 -4.68 7.96
C ALA A 86 -20.18 -4.56 6.62
N ILE A 87 -19.51 -4.05 5.58
CA ILE A 87 -20.08 -3.97 4.22
C ILE A 87 -20.29 -5.36 3.65
N VAL A 88 -19.26 -6.23 3.71
CA VAL A 88 -19.33 -7.61 3.21
C VAL A 88 -20.42 -8.40 3.92
N GLN A 89 -20.61 -8.22 5.23
CA GLN A 89 -21.67 -8.89 5.98
C GLN A 89 -23.08 -8.42 5.58
N ARG A 90 -23.25 -7.13 5.24
CA ARG A 90 -24.58 -6.56 4.91
C ARG A 90 -24.97 -6.69 3.45
N HIS A 91 -23.99 -6.58 2.56
CA HIS A 91 -24.21 -6.46 1.11
C HIS A 91 -23.54 -7.57 0.31
N GLY A 92 -22.86 -8.50 0.98
CA GLY A 92 -21.99 -9.46 0.32
C GLY A 92 -20.74 -8.79 -0.25
N VAL A 93 -19.89 -9.60 -0.87
CA VAL A 93 -18.69 -9.14 -1.57
C VAL A 93 -19.01 -8.22 -2.76
N GLU A 94 -20.18 -8.40 -3.38
CA GLU A 94 -20.63 -7.60 -4.52
C GLU A 94 -20.89 -6.13 -4.15
N GLY A 95 -20.98 -5.82 -2.84
CA GLY A 95 -21.13 -4.46 -2.34
C GLY A 95 -19.82 -3.68 -2.17
N LEU A 96 -18.66 -4.25 -2.53
CA LEU A 96 -17.34 -3.61 -2.55
C LEU A 96 -17.01 -3.03 -3.93
#